data_AF-A0A401W5P2-F1
#
_entry.id   AF-A0A401W5P2-F1
#
_cell.length_a   1.000
_cell.length_b   1.000
_cell.length_c   1.000
_cell.angle_alpha   90.00
_cell.angle_beta   90.00
_cell.angle_gamma   90.00
#
_symmetry.space_group_name_H-M   'P 1'
#
loop_
_entity.id
_entity.type
_entity.pdbx_description
1 polymer ?
#
loop_
_entity_poly.entity_id
_entity_poly.type
_entity_poly.pdbx_seq_one_letter_code
_entity_poly.pdbx_strand_id
1 'polypeptide(L)'
;MSAQPSGHSLPDGVRGHPLLVVIDPAARSTDGESVRIAKDVLCAGAAAKICFPDGPEEYARALARRGHRRPVVIGDDRALLRAVALLHKERDLAGVALAVVPVGAPGAVALSRALGVPTDTVAAARAVLDGTEHSLHLLTDDSDGIVLGGLDIPSGTEPEPSGRHSRRHRWKGLCGRPGQRLPGRRDGTETVPLPGPRAAAWWERLVRTARTAARTALSRPSAPPGPPEPPGTSVPPGLPGLPEPSAPAGSRRSGTAGHRLRVEADGVVLADLDRPVRWVSVTPGDGDDGTGLAEVVVHWQEAGPPVRARARAVTVSGADFRYRADVVVGGPVRTRTWTVHPDAWRLTLPHE
;
A
#
# COMPACT_ATOMS: atom_id res chain seq x y z
N MET A 1 -35.77 -0.86 57.59
CA MET A 1 -35.60 0.07 56.46
C MET A 1 -34.11 0.29 56.25
N SER A 2 -33.49 -0.47 55.36
CA SER A 2 -32.06 -0.34 55.05
C SER A 2 -31.91 0.42 53.75
N ALA A 3 -31.32 1.62 53.82
CA ALA A 3 -30.97 2.42 52.65
C ALA A 3 -29.67 1.88 52.04
N GLN A 4 -29.72 1.42 50.79
CA GLN A 4 -28.53 1.16 49.98
C GLN A 4 -28.08 2.47 49.31
N PRO A 5 -26.77 2.78 49.27
CA PRO A 5 -26.27 3.90 48.48
C PRO A 5 -26.11 3.46 47.02
N SER A 6 -26.92 4.05 46.14
CA SER A 6 -26.85 3.86 44.69
C SER A 6 -25.63 4.61 44.13
N GLY A 7 -24.48 3.94 44.07
CA GLY A 7 -23.35 4.39 43.27
C GLY A 7 -23.69 4.23 41.78
N HIS A 8 -24.10 5.32 41.13
CA HIS A 8 -24.10 5.42 39.67
C HIS A 8 -22.64 5.42 39.19
N SER A 9 -22.11 4.24 38.85
CA SER A 9 -20.90 4.15 38.03
C SER A 9 -21.25 4.62 36.62
N LEU A 10 -20.69 5.76 36.21
CA LEU A 10 -20.70 6.19 34.82
C LEU A 10 -20.08 5.09 33.96
N PRO A 11 -20.63 4.77 32.77
CA PRO A 11 -20.01 3.82 31.88
C PRO A 11 -18.62 4.32 31.50
N ASP A 12 -17.62 3.42 31.53
CA ASP A 12 -16.20 3.64 31.25
C ASP A 12 -15.91 3.96 29.75
N GLY A 13 -16.88 4.56 29.06
CA GLY A 13 -17.00 4.61 27.61
C GLY A 13 -16.31 5.79 26.91
N VAL A 14 -15.33 6.46 27.54
CA VAL A 14 -14.59 7.55 26.88
C VAL A 14 -13.11 7.54 27.27
N ARG A 15 -12.38 6.47 26.93
CA ARG A 15 -10.92 6.56 26.76
C ARG A 15 -10.48 5.66 25.61
N GLY A 16 -10.44 6.22 24.41
CA GLY A 16 -9.67 5.60 23.34
C GLY A 16 -8.25 5.29 23.82
N HIS A 17 -7.73 4.12 23.48
CA HIS A 17 -6.37 3.72 23.87
C HIS A 17 -5.37 4.82 23.50
N PRO A 18 -4.41 5.16 24.38
CA PRO A 18 -3.43 6.20 24.07
C PRO A 18 -2.70 5.83 22.78
N LEU A 19 -2.57 6.79 21.87
CA LEU A 19 -2.03 6.57 20.54
C LEU A 19 -0.54 6.91 20.48
N LEU A 20 0.23 6.14 19.73
CA LEU A 20 1.51 6.57 19.17
C LEU A 20 1.30 6.81 17.69
N VAL A 21 1.31 8.08 17.27
CA VAL A 21 1.14 8.46 15.87
C VAL A 21 2.52 8.68 15.25
N VAL A 22 2.91 7.81 14.32
CA VAL A 22 4.16 7.92 13.56
C VAL A 22 3.84 8.47 12.17
N ILE A 23 4.36 9.65 11.87
CA ILE A 23 4.10 10.36 10.62
C ILE A 23 5.27 10.17 9.67
N ASP A 24 5.05 9.42 8.58
CA ASP A 24 6.09 9.14 7.60
C ASP A 24 6.53 10.41 6.85
N PRO A 25 7.84 10.63 6.62
CA PRO A 25 8.33 11.79 5.89
C PRO A 25 7.75 11.93 4.48
N ALA A 26 7.49 10.83 3.77
CA ALA A 26 6.93 10.87 2.42
C ALA A 26 5.48 11.38 2.41
N ALA A 27 4.70 11.07 3.43
CA ALA A 27 3.35 11.63 3.58
C ALA A 27 3.39 13.15 3.79
N ARG A 28 4.31 13.64 4.63
CA ARG A 28 4.49 15.09 4.86
C ARG A 28 4.83 15.85 3.59
N SER A 29 5.68 15.28 2.74
CA SER A 29 6.08 15.89 1.47
C SER A 29 5.02 15.77 0.39
N THR A 30 4.25 14.68 0.38
CA THR A 30 3.25 14.40 -0.67
C THR A 30 1.97 15.20 -0.45
N ASP A 31 1.44 15.17 0.78
CA ASP A 31 0.20 15.86 1.13
C ASP A 31 0.22 16.27 2.62
N GLY A 32 0.91 17.38 2.88
CA GLY A 32 1.01 17.94 4.23
C GLY A 32 -0.32 18.45 4.80
N GLU A 33 -1.33 18.72 3.96
CA GLU A 33 -2.65 19.15 4.43
C GLU A 33 -3.42 17.97 5.01
N SER A 34 -3.50 16.85 4.29
CA SER A 34 -4.09 15.62 4.82
C SER A 34 -3.39 15.15 6.11
N VAL A 35 -2.06 15.26 6.19
CA VAL A 35 -1.34 14.95 7.44
C VAL A 35 -1.79 15.83 8.60
N ARG A 36 -1.99 17.14 8.39
CA ARG A 36 -2.48 18.06 9.43
C ARG A 36 -3.90 17.72 9.85
N ILE A 37 -4.79 17.51 8.88
CA ILE A 37 -6.19 17.11 9.15
C ILE A 37 -6.24 15.83 9.98
N ALA A 38 -5.50 14.80 9.57
CA ALA A 38 -5.44 13.53 10.30
C ALA A 38 -4.93 13.72 11.73
N LYS A 39 -3.82 14.46 11.90
CA LYS A 39 -3.27 14.77 13.21
C LYS A 39 -4.29 15.51 14.08
N ASP A 40 -4.99 16.50 13.55
CA ASP A 40 -5.96 17.30 14.30
C ASP A 40 -7.14 16.45 14.77
N VAL A 41 -7.68 15.59 13.89
CA VAL A 41 -8.76 14.65 14.23
C VAL A 41 -8.30 13.68 15.33
N LEU A 42 -7.12 13.07 15.18
CA LEU A 42 -6.59 12.10 16.14
C LEU A 42 -6.29 12.73 17.51
N CYS A 43 -5.70 13.92 17.53
CA CYS A 43 -5.42 14.66 18.77
C CYS A 43 -6.69 15.14 19.48
N ALA A 44 -7.76 15.42 18.72
CA ALA A 44 -9.06 15.77 19.29
C ALA A 44 -9.78 14.56 19.91
N GLY A 45 -9.61 13.36 19.31
CA GLY A 45 -10.31 12.15 19.73
C GLY A 45 -9.60 11.30 20.78
N ALA A 46 -8.26 11.40 20.91
CA ALA A 46 -7.50 10.57 21.84
C ALA A 46 -6.20 11.24 22.32
N ALA A 47 -5.68 10.76 23.46
CA ALA A 47 -4.34 11.15 23.93
C ALA A 47 -3.27 10.57 22.99
N ALA A 48 -2.75 11.41 22.09
CA ALA A 48 -1.81 11.01 21.05
C ALA A 48 -0.39 11.54 21.30
N LYS A 49 0.62 10.66 21.26
CA LYS A 49 2.03 11.04 21.15
C LYS A 49 2.40 11.06 19.67
N ILE A 50 2.78 12.23 19.17
CA ILE A 50 3.15 12.41 17.76
C ILE A 50 4.67 12.25 17.61
N CYS A 51 5.08 11.43 16.64
CA CYS A 51 6.45 11.19 16.26
C CYS A 51 6.66 11.53 14.78
N PHE A 52 7.76 12.22 14.51
CA PHE A 52 8.16 12.69 13.19
C PHE A 52 9.54 12.13 12.86
N PRO A 53 9.64 10.81 12.58
CA PRO A 53 10.92 10.23 12.24
C PRO A 53 11.46 10.82 10.94
N ASP A 54 12.73 11.20 10.94
CA ASP A 54 13.41 11.69 9.74
C ASP A 54 14.06 10.56 8.94
N GLY A 55 14.18 9.37 9.54
CA GLY A 55 14.75 8.18 8.91
C GLY A 55 14.27 6.86 9.50
N PRO A 56 14.72 5.73 8.93
CA PRO A 56 14.28 4.38 9.32
C PRO A 56 14.66 4.01 10.76
N GLU A 57 15.82 4.47 11.26
CA GLU A 57 16.25 4.19 12.62
C GLU A 57 15.38 4.89 13.67
N GLU A 58 15.02 6.15 13.42
CA GLU A 58 14.11 6.89 14.30
C GLU A 58 12.71 6.31 14.27
N TYR A 59 12.26 5.86 13.10
CA TYR A 59 10.99 5.16 12.93
C TYR A 59 10.94 3.89 13.79
N ALA A 60 11.96 3.04 13.69
CA ALA A 60 12.09 1.82 14.50
C ALA A 60 12.12 2.15 16.00
N ARG A 61 12.94 3.14 16.39
CA ARG A 61 13.04 3.61 17.77
C ARG A 61 11.72 4.15 18.32
N ALA A 62 10.90 4.81 17.50
CA ALA A 62 9.59 5.30 17.91
C ALA A 62 8.64 4.14 18.21
N LEU A 63 8.56 3.13 17.33
CA LEU A 63 7.72 1.94 17.51
C LEU A 63 8.16 1.07 18.69
N ALA A 64 9.47 0.86 18.86
CA ALA A 64 10.03 0.10 19.97
C ALA A 64 9.72 0.74 21.34
N ARG A 65 9.54 2.08 21.38
CA ARG A 65 9.25 2.85 22.60
C ARG A 65 7.78 3.20 22.78
N ARG A 66 6.88 2.52 22.07
CA ARG A 66 5.43 2.80 22.13
C ARG A 66 4.81 2.40 23.48
N GLY A 67 5.33 1.37 24.13
CA GLY A 67 4.71 0.79 25.32
C GLY A 67 3.35 0.15 24.99
N HIS A 68 2.33 0.41 25.79
CA HIS A 68 0.96 -0.08 25.57
C HIS A 68 0.14 0.81 24.61
N ARG A 69 0.77 1.80 23.97
CA ARG A 69 0.07 2.70 23.05
C ARG A 69 -0.22 2.00 21.73
N ARG A 70 -1.41 2.21 21.19
CA ARG A 70 -1.75 1.72 19.85
C ARG A 70 -0.91 2.47 18.81
N PRO A 71 -0.11 1.78 17.98
CA PRO A 71 0.63 2.40 16.90
C PRO A 71 -0.32 2.81 15.77
N VAL A 72 -0.20 4.06 15.34
CA VAL A 72 -0.93 4.63 14.21
C VAL A 72 0.10 5.14 13.21
N VAL A 73 0.02 4.71 11.96
CA VAL A 73 0.90 5.17 10.88
C VAL A 73 0.14 6.15 10.01
N ILE A 74 0.65 7.37 9.87
CA ILE A 74 0.20 8.31 8.82
C ILE A 74 1.23 8.24 7.69
N GLY A 75 0.87 7.64 6.58
CA GLY A 75 1.84 7.22 5.57
C GLY A 75 1.23 6.54 4.35
N ASP A 76 2.10 6.14 3.43
CA ASP A 76 1.75 5.32 2.28
C ASP A 76 1.89 3.82 2.62
N ASP A 77 1.68 2.94 1.64
CA ASP A 77 1.78 1.49 1.81
C ASP A 77 3.19 1.03 2.20
N ARG A 78 4.25 1.78 1.84
CA ARG A 78 5.62 1.47 2.26
C ARG A 78 5.81 1.78 3.75
N ALA A 79 5.20 2.84 4.24
CA ALA A 79 5.20 3.15 5.67
C ALA A 79 4.47 2.06 6.48
N LEU A 80 3.33 1.58 5.98
CA LEU A 80 2.60 0.44 6.56
C LEU A 80 3.47 -0.83 6.61
N LEU A 81 4.03 -1.26 5.47
CA LEU A 81 4.89 -2.44 5.41
C LEU A 81 6.10 -2.33 6.34
N ARG A 82 6.70 -1.13 6.45
CA ARG A 82 7.81 -0.89 7.38
C ARG A 82 7.39 -1.08 8.84
N ALA A 83 6.22 -0.58 9.24
CA ALA A 83 5.70 -0.77 10.58
C ALA A 83 5.48 -2.25 10.90
N VAL A 84 4.82 -2.98 9.99
CA VAL A 84 4.56 -4.41 10.15
C VAL A 84 5.85 -5.20 10.23
N ALA A 85 6.83 -4.93 9.35
CA ALA A 85 8.13 -5.60 9.35
C ALA A 85 8.88 -5.41 10.67
N LEU A 86 8.86 -4.19 11.22
CA LEU A 86 9.50 -3.91 12.51
C LEU A 86 8.80 -4.63 13.68
N LEU A 87 7.47 -4.56 13.73
CA LEU A 87 6.69 -5.25 14.77
C LEU A 87 6.81 -6.78 14.68
N HIS A 88 6.89 -7.33 13.45
CA HIS A 88 7.12 -8.74 13.23
C HIS A 88 8.50 -9.18 13.74
N LYS A 89 9.54 -8.40 13.41
CA LYS A 89 10.92 -8.63 13.87
C LYS A 89 11.03 -8.59 15.39
N GLU A 90 10.26 -7.73 16.05
CA GLU A 90 10.18 -7.64 17.51
C GLU A 90 9.25 -8.69 18.16
N ARG A 91 8.62 -9.57 17.36
CA ARG A 91 7.65 -10.58 17.80
C ARG A 91 6.44 -10.02 18.54
N ASP A 92 6.05 -8.79 18.22
CA ASP A 92 4.99 -8.04 18.92
C ASP A 92 3.79 -7.73 17.99
N LEU A 93 3.87 -8.16 16.73
CA LEU A 93 2.85 -7.89 15.72
C LEU A 93 1.45 -8.47 16.08
N ALA A 94 1.41 -9.64 16.70
CA ALA A 94 0.17 -10.23 17.20
C ALA A 94 -0.30 -9.62 18.54
N GLY A 95 0.56 -8.86 19.22
CA GLY A 95 0.30 -8.27 20.53
C GLY A 95 -0.46 -6.95 20.46
N VAL A 96 -0.48 -6.29 19.30
CA VAL A 96 -1.02 -4.94 19.15
C VAL A 96 -1.81 -4.79 17.85
N ALA A 97 -2.94 -4.08 17.90
CA ALA A 97 -3.61 -3.64 16.69
C ALA A 97 -2.91 -2.43 16.09
N LEU A 98 -2.52 -2.54 14.83
CA LEU A 98 -2.01 -1.42 14.06
C LEU A 98 -3.19 -0.61 13.50
N ALA A 99 -3.05 0.70 13.38
CA ALA A 99 -4.00 1.52 12.63
C ALA A 99 -3.27 2.41 11.61
N VAL A 100 -3.96 2.79 10.54
CA VAL A 100 -3.35 3.52 9.41
C VAL A 100 -4.25 4.66 8.97
N VAL A 101 -3.66 5.82 8.71
CA VAL A 101 -4.26 6.89 7.92
C VAL A 101 -3.49 6.99 6.60
N PRO A 102 -4.04 6.47 5.49
CA PRO A 102 -3.32 6.45 4.23
C PRO A 102 -3.18 7.87 3.67
N VAL A 103 -1.94 8.27 3.37
CA VAL A 103 -1.63 9.55 2.75
C VAL A 103 -0.64 9.31 1.62
N GLY A 104 -1.08 9.56 0.39
CA GLY A 104 -0.28 9.38 -0.81
C GLY A 104 -1.12 9.36 -2.08
N ALA A 105 -0.45 9.30 -3.23
CA ALA A 105 -1.15 9.12 -4.50
C ALA A 105 -1.96 7.80 -4.51
N PRO A 106 -3.04 7.68 -5.31
CA PRO A 106 -3.93 6.51 -5.26
C PRO A 106 -3.24 5.13 -5.43
N GLY A 107 -2.11 5.08 -6.15
CA GLY A 107 -1.32 3.84 -6.30
C GLY A 107 -0.39 3.53 -5.12
N ALA A 108 -0.04 4.54 -4.32
CA ALA A 108 0.82 4.40 -3.15
C ALA A 108 0.04 4.02 -1.87
N VAL A 109 -1.30 4.06 -1.92
CA VAL A 109 -2.21 3.67 -0.81
C VAL A 109 -3.15 2.52 -1.21
N ALA A 110 -2.79 1.82 -2.29
CA ALA A 110 -3.64 0.81 -2.90
C ALA A 110 -3.73 -0.47 -2.06
N LEU A 111 -2.63 -0.85 -1.37
CA LEU A 111 -2.63 -1.96 -0.41
C LEU A 111 -3.50 -1.61 0.80
N SER A 112 -3.32 -0.43 1.40
CA SER A 112 -4.14 0.02 2.54
C SER A 112 -5.63 -0.01 2.20
N ARG A 113 -5.99 0.46 1.00
CA ARG A 113 -7.36 0.38 0.47
C ARG A 113 -7.83 -1.08 0.31
N ALA A 114 -6.99 -1.96 -0.22
CA ALA A 114 -7.33 -3.37 -0.42
C ALA A 114 -7.57 -4.09 0.91
N LEU A 115 -6.87 -3.69 1.97
CA LEU A 115 -7.06 -4.16 3.34
C LEU A 115 -8.31 -3.56 4.03
N GLY A 116 -9.08 -2.71 3.35
CA GLY A 116 -10.31 -2.12 3.87
C GLY A 116 -10.14 -0.75 4.56
N VAL A 117 -8.92 -0.19 4.57
CA VAL A 117 -8.71 1.14 5.16
C VAL A 117 -9.33 2.21 4.25
N PRO A 118 -10.13 3.15 4.78
CA PRO A 118 -10.64 4.27 3.99
C PRO A 118 -9.50 5.09 3.39
N THR A 119 -9.65 5.52 2.13
CA THR A 119 -8.67 6.40 1.48
C THR A 119 -8.93 7.88 1.74
N ASP A 120 -10.12 8.23 2.28
CA ASP A 120 -10.40 9.58 2.76
C ASP A 120 -9.74 9.78 4.13
N THR A 121 -9.02 10.89 4.28
CA THR A 121 -8.21 11.17 5.47
C THR A 121 -9.04 11.22 6.76
N VAL A 122 -10.21 11.87 6.73
CA VAL A 122 -11.07 12.03 7.92
C VAL A 122 -11.75 10.72 8.26
N ALA A 123 -12.26 10.00 7.26
CA ALA A 123 -12.85 8.69 7.45
C ALA A 123 -11.84 7.68 8.01
N ALA A 124 -10.59 7.70 7.51
CA ALA A 124 -9.52 6.87 8.05
C ALA A 124 -9.16 7.25 9.48
N ALA A 125 -9.04 8.54 9.80
CA ALA A 125 -8.78 8.99 11.16
C ALA A 125 -9.92 8.62 12.14
N ARG A 126 -11.17 8.64 11.69
CA ARG A 126 -12.31 8.12 12.46
C ARG A 126 -12.24 6.62 12.65
N ALA A 127 -11.86 5.86 11.62
CA ALA A 127 -11.62 4.42 11.74
C ALA A 127 -10.50 4.12 12.76
N VAL A 128 -9.45 4.95 12.84
CA VAL A 128 -8.42 4.80 13.88
C VAL A 128 -8.99 5.00 15.28
N LEU A 129 -9.91 5.94 15.49
CA LEU A 129 -10.45 6.27 16.81
C LEU A 129 -11.51 5.25 17.25
N ASP A 130 -12.46 5.01 16.35
CA ASP A 130 -13.72 4.34 16.65
C ASP A 130 -13.81 2.96 16.00
N GLY A 131 -12.85 2.53 15.19
CA GLY A 131 -12.94 1.27 14.44
C GLY A 131 -12.74 0.01 15.27
N THR A 132 -13.02 -1.15 14.65
CA THR A 132 -12.79 -2.49 15.20
C THR A 132 -11.45 -3.07 14.80
N GLU A 133 -10.88 -3.90 15.67
CA GLU A 133 -9.70 -4.69 15.33
C GLU A 133 -10.11 -5.90 14.50
N HIS A 134 -9.51 -6.06 13.33
CA HIS A 134 -9.67 -7.23 12.47
C HIS A 134 -8.37 -8.03 12.46
N SER A 135 -8.45 -9.30 12.82
CA SER A 135 -7.34 -10.24 12.64
C SER A 135 -7.15 -10.52 11.16
N LEU A 136 -5.89 -10.45 10.71
CA LEU A 136 -5.52 -10.63 9.32
C LEU A 136 -4.40 -11.66 9.21
N HIS A 137 -4.39 -12.38 8.10
CA HIS A 137 -3.31 -13.27 7.73
C HIS A 137 -2.15 -12.48 7.11
N LEU A 138 -0.97 -13.09 7.08
CA LEU A 138 0.17 -12.59 6.31
C LEU A 138 0.95 -13.75 5.70
N LEU A 139 1.75 -13.47 4.67
CA LEU A 139 2.75 -14.42 4.17
C LEU A 139 4.15 -13.94 4.60
N THR A 140 5.01 -14.89 4.97
CA THR A 140 6.45 -14.64 5.07
C THR A 140 7.18 -15.43 4.01
N ASP A 141 8.19 -14.81 3.38
CA ASP A 141 9.11 -15.54 2.53
C ASP A 141 10.31 -16.10 3.32
N ASP A 142 11.08 -17.00 2.71
CA ASP A 142 12.28 -17.61 3.30
C ASP A 142 13.43 -16.60 3.60
N SER A 143 13.29 -15.33 3.21
CA SER A 143 14.20 -14.23 3.52
C SER A 143 13.62 -13.27 4.57
N ASP A 144 12.60 -13.73 5.32
CA ASP A 144 11.83 -12.95 6.30
C ASP A 144 11.08 -11.74 5.69
N GLY A 145 10.87 -11.73 4.36
CA GLY A 145 10.04 -10.73 3.68
C GLY A 145 8.56 -10.94 3.98
N ILE A 146 7.82 -9.85 4.20
CA ILE A 146 6.38 -9.90 4.55
C ILE A 146 5.52 -9.52 3.36
N VAL A 147 4.41 -10.23 3.18
CA VAL A 147 3.35 -9.91 2.21
C VAL A 147 2.00 -9.86 2.93
N LEU A 148 1.27 -8.76 2.76
CA LEU A 148 0.00 -8.47 3.42
C LEU A 148 -1.22 -8.64 2.51
N GLY A 149 -1.13 -8.19 1.26
CA GLY A 149 -2.24 -8.24 0.30
C GLY A 149 -2.08 -9.37 -0.71
N GLY A 150 -0.85 -9.61 -1.17
CA GLY A 150 -0.53 -10.73 -2.04
C GLY A 150 0.69 -10.48 -2.90
N LEU A 151 1.11 -11.52 -3.63
CA LEU A 151 2.23 -11.45 -4.55
C LEU A 151 1.89 -11.96 -5.93
N ASP A 152 2.64 -11.46 -6.90
CA ASP A 152 2.58 -11.84 -8.29
C ASP A 152 3.93 -12.17 -8.92
N ILE A 153 3.92 -13.14 -9.84
CA ILE A 153 5.07 -13.56 -10.64
C ILE A 153 4.70 -13.47 -12.13
N PRO A 154 5.00 -12.35 -12.81
CA PRO A 154 4.70 -12.19 -14.23
C PRO A 154 5.66 -12.95 -15.15
N SER A 155 5.13 -13.48 -16.24
CA SER A 155 5.91 -13.97 -17.38
C SER A 155 6.46 -12.83 -18.25
N GLY A 156 7.61 -12.28 -17.85
CA GLY A 156 8.42 -11.36 -18.66
C GLY A 156 9.08 -10.26 -17.84
N THR A 157 10.21 -9.75 -18.32
CA THR A 157 10.73 -8.45 -17.92
C THR A 157 9.75 -7.39 -18.41
N GLU A 158 8.97 -6.80 -17.51
CA GLU A 158 8.31 -5.53 -17.79
C GLU A 158 9.43 -4.53 -18.12
N PRO A 159 9.46 -3.89 -19.31
CA PRO A 159 10.39 -2.79 -19.52
C PRO A 159 10.04 -1.69 -18.51
N GLU A 160 11.06 -1.21 -17.79
CA GLU A 160 10.98 -0.05 -16.90
C GLU A 160 10.05 1.02 -17.49
N PRO A 161 9.02 1.47 -16.77
CA PRO A 161 8.10 2.45 -17.30
C PRO A 161 8.80 3.82 -17.38
N SER A 162 9.43 4.11 -18.52
CA SER A 162 9.58 5.49 -18.98
C SER A 162 8.17 6.07 -19.04
N GLY A 163 7.94 7.14 -18.29
CA GLY A 163 6.62 7.64 -17.93
C GLY A 163 5.60 7.70 -19.08
N ARG A 164 4.33 7.55 -18.68
CA ARG A 164 3.06 7.77 -19.41
C ARG A 164 2.30 6.48 -19.77
N HIS A 165 1.32 6.17 -18.91
CA HIS A 165 0.18 5.26 -19.10
C HIS A 165 0.44 3.75 -19.26
N SER A 166 0.88 3.08 -18.18
CA SER A 166 0.73 1.62 -18.08
C SER A 166 -0.73 1.23 -17.88
N ARG A 167 -1.24 0.43 -18.82
CA ARG A 167 -2.59 -0.15 -18.80
C ARG A 167 -2.70 -1.12 -17.63
N ARG A 168 -3.47 -0.70 -16.63
CA ARG A 168 -4.06 -1.43 -15.51
C ARG A 168 -4.25 -2.94 -15.78
N HIS A 169 -3.36 -3.77 -15.25
CA HIS A 169 -3.75 -5.09 -14.78
C HIS A 169 -4.50 -4.89 -13.46
N ARG A 170 -5.81 -5.09 -13.55
CA ARG A 170 -6.81 -4.66 -12.60
C ARG A 170 -6.90 -5.67 -11.45
N TRP A 171 -6.51 -5.26 -10.23
CA TRP A 171 -6.88 -5.87 -8.94
C TRP A 171 -8.41 -5.82 -8.69
N LYS A 172 -9.24 -6.37 -9.58
CA LYS A 172 -10.66 -6.59 -9.28
C LYS A 172 -10.99 -8.06 -9.37
N GLY A 173 -11.35 -8.62 -8.21
CA GLY A 173 -12.17 -9.82 -8.10
C GLY A 173 -11.49 -10.87 -7.24
N LEU A 174 -11.70 -10.79 -5.92
CA LEU A 174 -11.92 -11.96 -5.04
C LEU A 174 -12.36 -11.59 -3.60
N CYS A 175 -12.47 -10.32 -3.21
CA CYS A 175 -13.29 -9.92 -2.06
C CYS A 175 -14.70 -9.51 -2.53
N GLY A 176 -15.47 -10.46 -3.05
CA GLY A 176 -16.88 -10.27 -3.39
C GLY A 176 -17.74 -10.77 -2.25
N ARG A 177 -18.16 -9.89 -1.34
CA ARG A 177 -19.23 -10.20 -0.38
C ARG A 177 -20.50 -10.62 -1.13
N PRO A 178 -21.05 -11.82 -0.93
CA PRO A 178 -22.34 -12.16 -1.49
C PRO A 178 -23.45 -11.62 -0.58
N GLY A 179 -24.17 -10.63 -1.10
CA GLY A 179 -25.55 -10.37 -0.73
C GLY A 179 -25.77 -9.30 0.34
N GLN A 180 -26.08 -8.08 -0.09
CA GLN A 180 -27.23 -7.35 0.47
C GLN A 180 -27.95 -6.58 -0.64
N ARG A 181 -29.22 -6.94 -0.82
CA ARG A 181 -30.18 -6.34 -1.74
C ARG A 181 -30.74 -5.09 -1.05
N LEU A 182 -30.31 -3.90 -1.47
CA LEU A 182 -30.87 -2.63 -1.01
C LEU A 182 -32.30 -2.44 -1.53
N PRO A 183 -33.30 -2.11 -0.69
CA PRO A 183 -34.52 -1.50 -1.16
C PRO A 183 -34.43 0.03 -1.09
N GLY A 184 -34.85 0.68 -2.18
CA GLY A 184 -35.67 1.89 -2.15
C GLY A 184 -35.08 3.15 -1.51
N ARG A 185 -34.35 3.92 -2.31
CA ARG A 185 -34.10 5.35 -2.14
C ARG A 185 -35.43 6.11 -1.92
N ARG A 186 -35.51 6.91 -0.85
CA ARG A 186 -36.40 8.08 -0.75
C ARG A 186 -35.55 9.28 -0.36
N ASP A 187 -35.68 10.34 -1.15
CA ASP A 187 -35.00 11.61 -0.96
C ASP A 187 -35.53 12.34 0.29
N GLY A 188 -34.61 12.89 1.07
CA GLY A 188 -34.90 13.76 2.21
C GLY A 188 -33.68 14.64 2.46
N THR A 189 -33.76 15.88 1.98
CA THR A 189 -32.79 16.95 2.22
C THR A 189 -32.92 17.45 3.65
N GLU A 190 -31.90 17.25 4.48
CA GLU A 190 -31.80 17.92 5.78
C GLU A 190 -30.40 18.50 5.98
N THR A 191 -30.36 19.83 5.96
CA THR A 191 -29.24 20.71 6.25
C THR A 191 -28.82 20.62 7.73
N VAL A 192 -27.54 20.41 8.00
CA VAL A 192 -26.94 20.46 9.36
C VAL A 192 -26.11 21.76 9.51
N PRO A 193 -26.17 22.48 10.66
CA PRO A 193 -25.60 23.81 10.81
C PRO A 193 -24.12 23.81 11.24
N LEU A 194 -23.40 24.86 10.84
CA LEU A 194 -22.02 25.17 11.23
C LEU A 194 -21.94 25.65 12.70
N PRO A 195 -20.98 25.19 13.51
CA PRO A 195 -20.71 25.81 14.82
C PRO A 195 -19.93 27.13 14.70
N GLY A 196 -20.32 28.09 15.53
CA GLY A 196 -20.01 29.51 15.43
C GLY A 196 -18.65 30.02 15.95
N PRO A 197 -18.46 31.35 15.98
CA PRO A 197 -17.16 32.01 15.89
C PRO A 197 -16.54 32.26 17.27
N ARG A 198 -15.72 31.32 17.76
CA ARG A 198 -14.80 31.57 18.89
C ARG A 198 -13.40 30.94 18.75
N ALA A 199 -12.96 30.70 17.51
CA ALA A 199 -11.58 30.31 17.18
C ALA A 199 -10.85 31.35 16.30
N ALA A 200 -11.33 32.60 16.30
CA ALA A 200 -10.81 33.69 15.48
C ALA A 200 -9.71 34.55 16.16
N ALA A 201 -9.30 34.22 17.39
CA ALA A 201 -8.40 35.07 18.18
C ALA A 201 -6.93 34.60 18.25
N TRP A 202 -6.60 33.38 17.82
CA TRP A 202 -5.22 32.87 17.83
C TRP A 202 -4.45 33.10 16.51
N TRP A 203 -5.18 33.40 15.42
CA TRP A 203 -4.63 33.46 14.06
C TRP A 203 -3.86 34.75 13.73
N GLU A 204 -4.06 35.83 14.47
CA GLU A 204 -3.46 37.15 14.17
C GLU A 204 -2.06 37.37 14.77
N ARG A 205 -1.60 36.48 15.65
CA ARG A 205 -0.36 36.69 16.43
C ARG A 205 0.86 35.85 16.00
N LEU A 206 0.73 34.97 15.01
CA LEU A 206 1.84 34.14 14.49
C LEU A 206 2.23 34.41 13.02
N VAL A 207 1.53 35.30 12.30
CA VAL A 207 1.90 35.70 10.92
C VAL A 207 2.95 36.83 10.88
N ARG A 208 3.47 37.28 12.03
CA ARG A 208 4.38 38.44 12.11
C ARG A 208 5.85 38.16 12.40
N THR A 209 6.29 36.90 12.50
CA THR A 209 7.71 36.59 12.83
C THR A 209 8.40 35.59 11.90
N ALA A 210 7.90 35.42 10.66
CA ALA A 210 8.57 34.64 9.61
C ALA A 210 8.78 35.44 8.31
N ARG A 211 8.85 36.78 8.38
CA ARG A 211 9.06 37.66 7.21
C ARG A 211 10.44 38.34 7.14
N THR A 212 11.42 37.86 7.90
CA THR A 212 12.78 38.43 7.96
C THR A 212 13.91 37.39 7.89
N ALA A 213 13.69 36.27 7.19
CA ALA A 213 14.76 35.28 6.93
C ALA A 213 14.80 34.77 5.46
N ALA A 214 14.26 35.55 4.52
CA ALA A 214 14.32 35.25 3.08
C ALA A 214 14.84 36.44 2.27
N ARG A 215 15.98 37.03 2.68
CA ARG A 215 16.60 38.10 1.89
C ARG A 215 18.13 38.12 1.81
N THR A 216 18.83 37.06 2.18
CA THR A 216 20.29 37.01 2.00
C THR A 216 20.78 35.62 1.59
N ALA A 217 20.46 35.22 0.36
CA ALA A 217 21.17 34.14 -0.34
C ALA A 217 20.89 34.20 -1.85
N LEU A 218 21.14 35.36 -2.48
CA LEU A 218 21.27 35.46 -3.93
C LEU A 218 22.71 35.85 -4.21
N SER A 219 23.53 34.87 -4.60
CA SER A 219 24.71 35.04 -5.45
C SER A 219 25.25 33.66 -5.80
N ARG A 220 25.01 33.21 -7.03
CA ARG A 220 25.88 32.23 -7.70
C ARG A 220 26.02 32.59 -9.18
N PRO A 221 27.22 32.41 -9.76
CA PRO A 221 27.62 33.04 -11.01
C PRO A 221 27.15 32.26 -12.25
N SER A 222 27.02 33.00 -13.34
CA SER A 222 26.65 32.59 -14.69
C SER A 222 27.75 31.78 -15.38
N ALA A 223 27.35 30.71 -16.09
CA ALA A 223 28.19 29.94 -17.01
C ALA A 223 28.00 30.43 -18.46
N PRO A 224 29.03 30.34 -19.34
CA PRO A 224 29.04 30.97 -20.66
C PRO A 224 28.32 30.14 -21.75
N PRO A 225 27.88 30.78 -22.86
CA PRO A 225 27.15 30.13 -23.94
C PRO A 225 28.05 29.39 -24.94
N GLY A 226 27.54 28.27 -25.46
CA GLY A 226 28.17 27.45 -26.51
C GLY A 226 27.94 28.00 -27.94
N PRO A 227 28.67 27.47 -28.93
CA PRO A 227 28.77 28.04 -30.28
C PRO A 227 27.58 27.69 -31.20
N PRO A 228 27.38 28.47 -32.30
CA PRO A 228 26.18 28.42 -33.14
C PRO A 228 26.16 27.29 -34.19
N GLU A 229 24.94 26.86 -34.54
CA GLU A 229 24.62 25.88 -35.60
C GLU A 229 24.86 26.42 -37.03
N PRO A 230 25.20 25.55 -38.01
CA PRO A 230 25.32 25.91 -39.41
C PRO A 230 23.97 25.92 -40.17
N PRO A 231 23.86 26.70 -41.26
CA PRO A 231 22.59 26.98 -41.94
C PRO A 231 22.13 25.85 -42.87
N GLY A 232 20.80 25.82 -43.05
CA GLY A 232 20.06 24.85 -43.84
C GLY A 232 20.46 24.79 -45.31
N THR A 233 20.51 23.57 -45.85
CA THR A 233 20.64 23.31 -47.27
C THR A 233 19.30 22.79 -47.80
N SER A 234 18.74 23.57 -48.71
CA SER A 234 17.56 23.30 -49.53
C SER A 234 17.72 22.01 -50.35
N VAL A 235 16.69 21.16 -50.33
CA VAL A 235 16.56 19.97 -51.18
C VAL A 235 15.71 20.32 -52.42
N PRO A 236 16.16 20.04 -53.66
CA PRO A 236 15.31 20.11 -54.85
C PRO A 236 14.53 18.80 -55.07
N PRO A 237 13.37 18.82 -55.74
CA PRO A 237 12.59 17.62 -56.04
C PRO A 237 12.97 17.01 -57.40
N GLY A 238 13.00 15.68 -57.48
CA GLY A 238 12.78 14.93 -58.72
C GLY A 238 13.84 13.87 -59.05
N LEU A 239 13.46 12.59 -58.92
CA LEU A 239 13.36 11.60 -60.01
C LEU A 239 13.02 10.20 -59.44
N PRO A 240 12.36 9.30 -60.21
CA PRO A 240 11.79 8.05 -59.71
C PRO A 240 12.64 6.80 -60.00
N GLY A 241 12.51 5.81 -59.13
CA GLY A 241 12.68 4.38 -59.44
C GLY A 241 14.05 3.78 -59.13
N LEU A 242 14.07 2.78 -58.23
CA LEU A 242 14.77 1.48 -58.34
C LEU A 242 14.42 0.61 -57.09
N PRO A 243 14.46 -0.73 -57.20
CA PRO A 243 13.67 -1.65 -56.37
C PRO A 243 14.27 -2.00 -54.99
N GLU A 244 13.38 -2.44 -54.09
CA GLU A 244 13.65 -2.85 -52.70
C GLU A 244 14.80 -3.87 -52.55
N PRO A 245 15.71 -3.66 -51.58
CA PRO A 245 16.47 -4.77 -51.01
C PRO A 245 15.61 -5.50 -49.97
N SER A 246 15.28 -6.76 -50.29
CA SER A 246 14.65 -7.72 -49.40
C SER A 246 15.46 -7.88 -48.11
N ALA A 247 15.02 -7.23 -47.03
CA ALA A 247 15.55 -7.49 -45.70
C ALA A 247 15.01 -8.85 -45.20
N PRO A 248 15.84 -9.69 -44.56
CA PRO A 248 15.38 -10.97 -44.05
C PRO A 248 14.28 -10.74 -43.01
N ALA A 249 13.13 -11.37 -43.27
CA ALA A 249 12.04 -11.53 -42.33
C ALA A 249 12.55 -12.29 -41.10
N GLY A 250 13.07 -11.51 -40.15
CA GLY A 250 13.56 -11.98 -38.86
C GLY A 250 13.12 -11.03 -37.75
N SER A 251 11.90 -10.46 -37.88
CA SER A 251 11.19 -9.99 -36.69
C SER A 251 10.97 -11.22 -35.83
N ARG A 252 11.93 -11.48 -34.92
CA ARG A 252 11.66 -12.25 -33.72
C ARG A 252 10.51 -11.52 -33.08
N ARG A 253 9.29 -11.99 -33.35
CA ARG A 253 8.14 -11.74 -32.50
C ARG A 253 8.66 -12.11 -31.12
N SER A 254 8.97 -11.10 -30.31
CA SER A 254 9.17 -11.27 -28.88
C SER A 254 7.80 -11.60 -28.30
N GLY A 255 7.25 -12.75 -28.70
CA GLY A 255 6.22 -13.40 -27.95
C GLY A 255 6.83 -13.59 -26.58
N THR A 256 6.19 -13.03 -25.57
CA THR A 256 6.55 -13.24 -24.18
C THR A 256 6.67 -14.75 -23.99
N ALA A 257 7.89 -15.28 -23.96
CA ALA A 257 8.09 -16.68 -23.66
C ALA A 257 7.61 -16.84 -22.22
N GLY A 258 6.59 -17.67 -22.00
CA GLY A 258 6.12 -17.96 -20.65
C GLY A 258 7.28 -18.51 -19.82
N HIS A 259 7.26 -18.27 -18.51
CA HIS A 259 8.32 -18.79 -17.64
C HIS A 259 8.06 -20.26 -17.37
N ARG A 260 9.09 -21.10 -17.52
CA ARG A 260 9.07 -22.49 -17.03
C ARG A 260 9.33 -22.43 -15.53
N LEU A 261 8.26 -22.42 -14.75
CA LEU A 261 8.29 -22.39 -13.29
C LEU A 261 7.59 -23.65 -12.78
N ARG A 262 8.21 -24.28 -11.78
CA ARG A 262 7.57 -25.29 -10.95
C ARG A 262 6.94 -24.59 -9.75
N VAL A 263 5.64 -24.78 -9.58
CA VAL A 263 4.84 -24.21 -8.49
C VAL A 263 4.31 -25.35 -7.65
N GLU A 264 4.66 -25.35 -6.37
CA GLU A 264 4.22 -26.34 -5.39
C GLU A 264 3.39 -25.67 -4.30
N ALA A 265 2.30 -26.33 -3.92
CA ALA A 265 1.41 -25.96 -2.82
C ALA A 265 1.38 -27.10 -1.80
N ASP A 266 1.91 -26.87 -0.60
CA ASP A 266 2.07 -27.90 0.45
C ASP A 266 2.76 -29.18 -0.05
N GLY A 267 3.72 -29.04 -0.98
CA GLY A 267 4.44 -30.14 -1.62
C GLY A 267 3.72 -30.78 -2.82
N VAL A 268 2.48 -30.36 -3.14
CA VAL A 268 1.75 -30.80 -4.32
C VAL A 268 2.08 -29.91 -5.52
N VAL A 269 2.51 -30.50 -6.63
CA VAL A 269 2.86 -29.78 -7.86
C VAL A 269 1.59 -29.30 -8.57
N LEU A 270 1.44 -27.97 -8.70
CA LEU A 270 0.35 -27.32 -9.44
C LEU A 270 0.74 -27.01 -10.89
N ALA A 271 2.02 -26.71 -11.10
CA ALA A 271 2.64 -26.50 -12.41
C ALA A 271 4.08 -27.03 -12.34
N ASP A 272 4.52 -27.69 -13.40
CA ASP A 272 5.90 -28.15 -13.55
C ASP A 272 6.56 -27.46 -14.75
N LEU A 273 7.88 -27.62 -14.88
CA LEU A 273 8.73 -26.96 -15.87
C LEU A 273 8.36 -27.29 -17.33
N ASP A 274 7.58 -28.34 -17.56
CA ASP A 274 7.14 -28.78 -18.89
C ASP A 274 6.18 -27.78 -19.55
N ARG A 275 5.35 -27.08 -18.76
CA ARG A 275 4.33 -26.17 -19.27
C ARG A 275 4.60 -24.72 -18.85
N PRO A 276 4.71 -23.77 -19.81
CA PRO A 276 4.98 -22.38 -19.48
C PRO A 276 3.83 -21.71 -18.73
N VAL A 277 4.17 -21.00 -17.67
CA VAL A 277 3.27 -20.21 -16.83
C VAL A 277 3.31 -18.75 -17.29
N ARG A 278 2.13 -18.12 -17.38
CA ARG A 278 1.96 -16.68 -17.67
C ARG A 278 2.03 -15.83 -16.42
N TRP A 279 1.42 -16.31 -15.35
CA TRP A 279 1.25 -15.55 -14.13
C TRP A 279 0.97 -16.47 -12.96
N VAL A 280 1.63 -16.23 -11.84
CA VAL A 280 1.29 -16.84 -10.54
C VAL A 280 0.81 -15.73 -9.61
N SER A 281 -0.29 -15.96 -8.90
CA SER A 281 -0.77 -15.09 -7.82
C SER A 281 -0.85 -15.91 -6.54
N VAL A 282 -0.37 -15.35 -5.43
CA VAL A 282 -0.57 -15.90 -4.09
C VAL A 282 -1.13 -14.80 -3.20
N THR A 283 -2.30 -15.02 -2.61
CA THR A 283 -2.93 -14.06 -1.70
C THR A 283 -3.16 -14.73 -0.34
N PRO A 284 -2.84 -14.07 0.79
CA PRO A 284 -3.32 -14.54 2.09
C PRO A 284 -4.84 -14.64 2.05
N GLY A 285 -5.42 -15.69 2.65
CA GLY A 285 -6.86 -15.74 2.88
C GLY A 285 -7.32 -14.54 3.71
N ASP A 286 -8.58 -14.15 3.55
CA ASP A 286 -9.20 -12.99 4.22
C ASP A 286 -9.65 -13.30 5.66
N GLY A 287 -9.36 -14.49 6.19
CA GLY A 287 -9.72 -14.92 7.54
C GLY A 287 -11.18 -15.35 7.69
N ASP A 288 -12.07 -14.79 6.89
CA ASP A 288 -13.52 -15.08 6.91
C ASP A 288 -13.85 -16.53 6.49
N ASP A 289 -12.99 -17.14 5.67
CA ASP A 289 -13.18 -18.52 5.24
C ASP A 289 -12.75 -19.57 6.29
N GLY A 290 -12.15 -19.12 7.40
CA GLY A 290 -11.71 -19.95 8.52
C GLY A 290 -10.63 -20.98 8.18
N THR A 291 -10.07 -20.96 6.96
CA THR A 291 -9.11 -21.99 6.52
C THR A 291 -7.69 -21.66 6.94
N GLY A 292 -7.36 -20.39 7.09
CA GLY A 292 -5.99 -19.96 7.40
C GLY A 292 -4.98 -20.31 6.31
N LEU A 293 -5.44 -20.48 5.07
CA LEU A 293 -4.63 -20.87 3.91
C LEU A 293 -4.47 -19.70 2.94
N ALA A 294 -3.39 -19.72 2.17
CA ALA A 294 -3.20 -18.84 1.03
C ALA A 294 -3.93 -19.38 -0.19
N GLU A 295 -4.57 -18.52 -0.97
CA GLU A 295 -5.08 -18.87 -2.30
C GLU A 295 -3.96 -18.74 -3.33
N VAL A 296 -3.75 -19.81 -4.11
CA VAL A 296 -2.76 -19.86 -5.19
C VAL A 296 -3.49 -19.97 -6.51
N VAL A 297 -3.19 -19.07 -7.45
CA VAL A 297 -3.75 -19.09 -8.80
C VAL A 297 -2.63 -19.09 -9.84
N VAL A 298 -2.58 -20.14 -10.66
CA VAL A 298 -1.61 -20.29 -11.75
C VAL A 298 -2.33 -20.14 -13.09
N HIS A 299 -1.92 -19.16 -13.87
CA HIS A 299 -2.38 -18.96 -15.24
C HIS A 299 -1.35 -19.49 -16.22
N TRP A 300 -1.79 -20.33 -17.14
CA TRP A 300 -0.99 -20.86 -18.23
C TRP A 300 -0.72 -19.79 -19.30
N GLN A 301 0.39 -19.93 -20.03
CA GLN A 301 0.69 -19.08 -21.18
C GLN A 301 -0.22 -19.38 -22.37
N GLU A 302 -0.53 -20.66 -22.55
CA GLU A 302 -1.57 -21.08 -23.49
C GLU A 302 -2.95 -20.84 -22.88
N ALA A 303 -3.93 -20.53 -23.73
CA ALA A 303 -5.30 -20.35 -23.30
C ALA A 303 -5.82 -21.63 -22.62
N GLY A 304 -6.28 -21.50 -21.38
CA GLY A 304 -6.83 -22.59 -20.58
C GLY A 304 -7.32 -22.10 -19.23
N PRO A 305 -8.13 -22.91 -18.51
CA PRO A 305 -8.57 -22.56 -17.18
C PRO A 305 -7.36 -22.46 -16.22
N PRO A 306 -7.35 -21.46 -15.31
CA PRO A 306 -6.29 -21.37 -14.30
C PRO A 306 -6.39 -22.53 -13.32
N VAL A 307 -5.24 -22.98 -12.80
CA VAL A 307 -5.19 -23.89 -11.66
C VAL A 307 -5.34 -23.06 -10.39
N ARG A 308 -6.21 -23.51 -9.49
CA ARG A 308 -6.43 -22.91 -8.18
C ARG A 308 -6.15 -23.94 -7.10
N ALA A 309 -5.48 -23.51 -6.03
CA ALA A 309 -5.24 -24.32 -4.86
C ALA A 309 -5.28 -23.44 -3.60
N ARG A 310 -5.39 -24.09 -2.44
CA ARG A 310 -5.20 -23.47 -1.14
C ARG A 310 -4.06 -24.17 -0.43
N ALA A 311 -3.14 -23.42 0.15
CA ALA A 311 -1.93 -23.98 0.74
C ALA A 311 -1.42 -23.19 1.95
N ARG A 312 -0.68 -23.86 2.83
CA ARG A 312 0.08 -23.20 3.90
C ARG A 312 1.43 -22.70 3.43
N ALA A 313 2.09 -23.47 2.57
CA ALA A 313 3.38 -23.15 1.99
C ALA A 313 3.31 -23.23 0.46
N VAL A 314 3.83 -22.22 -0.21
CA VAL A 314 3.91 -22.14 -1.66
C VAL A 314 5.36 -21.98 -2.06
N THR A 315 5.90 -22.94 -2.81
CA THR A 315 7.27 -22.89 -3.32
C THR A 315 7.24 -22.69 -4.82
N VAL A 316 7.89 -21.64 -5.30
CA VAL A 316 8.12 -21.43 -6.73
C VAL A 316 9.60 -21.60 -7.03
N SER A 317 9.91 -22.46 -7.99
CA SER A 317 11.27 -22.72 -8.45
C SER A 317 11.37 -22.72 -9.97
N GLY A 318 12.53 -22.40 -10.53
CA GLY A 318 12.75 -22.41 -11.97
C GLY A 318 13.94 -21.57 -12.39
N ALA A 319 13.88 -21.05 -13.62
CA ALA A 319 14.82 -20.01 -14.07
C ALA A 319 14.69 -18.74 -13.21
N ASP A 320 15.71 -17.89 -13.24
CA ASP A 320 15.72 -16.62 -12.49
C ASP A 320 14.44 -15.80 -12.77
N PHE A 321 13.61 -15.61 -11.75
CA PHE A 321 12.34 -14.89 -11.84
C PHE A 321 12.30 -13.71 -10.86
N ARG A 322 11.51 -12.70 -11.22
CA ARG A 322 11.13 -11.60 -10.33
C ARG A 322 9.70 -11.77 -9.87
N TYR A 323 9.42 -11.26 -8.68
CA TYR A 323 8.08 -11.24 -8.12
C TYR A 323 7.79 -9.85 -7.58
N ARG A 324 6.51 -9.51 -7.49
CA ARG A 324 6.04 -8.33 -6.78
C ARG A 324 5.23 -8.81 -5.58
N ALA A 325 5.68 -8.51 -4.38
CA ALA A 325 4.97 -8.73 -3.14
C ALA A 325 4.43 -7.39 -2.65
N ASP A 326 3.12 -7.20 -2.70
CA ASP A 326 2.45 -5.91 -2.46
C ASP A 326 3.03 -4.78 -3.32
N VAL A 327 3.79 -3.87 -2.70
CA VAL A 327 4.46 -2.73 -3.35
C VAL A 327 5.97 -2.92 -3.51
N VAL A 328 6.50 -4.09 -3.13
CA VAL A 328 7.92 -4.45 -3.17
C VAL A 328 8.17 -5.40 -4.34
N VAL A 329 9.18 -5.10 -5.16
CA VAL A 329 9.65 -6.01 -6.20
C VAL A 329 10.88 -6.76 -5.70
N GLY A 330 10.82 -8.08 -5.74
CA GLY A 330 11.89 -9.00 -5.34
C GLY A 330 12.48 -9.77 -6.52
N GLY A 331 13.65 -10.34 -6.31
CA GLY A 331 14.40 -11.10 -7.31
C GLY A 331 15.40 -10.27 -8.14
N PRO A 332 16.11 -10.90 -9.09
CA PRO A 332 15.91 -12.27 -9.56
C PRO A 332 16.26 -13.34 -8.50
N VAL A 333 15.42 -14.37 -8.38
CA VAL A 333 15.65 -15.57 -7.56
C VAL A 333 15.34 -16.84 -8.36
N ARG A 334 15.93 -17.97 -7.97
CA ARG A 334 15.66 -19.28 -8.59
C ARG A 334 14.62 -20.08 -7.84
N THR A 335 14.51 -19.84 -6.55
CA THR A 335 13.60 -20.53 -5.66
C THR A 335 13.19 -19.56 -4.58
N ARG A 336 11.90 -19.54 -4.28
CA ARG A 336 11.36 -18.82 -3.13
C ARG A 336 10.17 -19.56 -2.57
N THR A 337 10.13 -19.69 -1.25
CA THR A 337 8.99 -20.23 -0.52
C THR A 337 8.30 -19.14 0.27
N TRP A 338 6.97 -19.10 0.19
CA TRP A 338 6.11 -18.25 1.02
C TRP A 338 5.24 -19.12 1.93
N THR A 339 5.14 -18.74 3.20
CA THR A 339 4.36 -19.46 4.22
C THR A 339 3.31 -18.54 4.82
N VAL A 340 2.07 -19.01 4.92
CA VAL A 340 0.97 -18.29 5.55
C VAL A 340 1.06 -18.38 7.06
N HIS A 341 0.81 -17.24 7.71
CA HIS A 341 0.60 -17.13 9.14
C HIS A 341 -0.82 -16.64 9.36
N PRO A 342 -1.75 -17.53 9.75
CA PRO A 342 -3.12 -17.14 10.03
C PRO A 342 -3.19 -16.27 11.28
N ASP A 343 -4.12 -15.32 11.28
CA ASP A 343 -4.40 -14.36 12.37
C ASP A 343 -3.16 -13.72 12.99
N ALA A 344 -2.13 -13.49 12.17
CA ALA A 344 -0.80 -13.11 12.62
C ALA A 344 -0.71 -11.66 13.11
N TRP A 345 -1.67 -10.82 12.73
CA TRP A 345 -1.66 -9.40 13.08
C TRP A 345 -3.08 -8.83 13.11
N ARG A 346 -3.23 -7.68 13.77
CA ARG A 346 -4.51 -6.97 13.84
C ARG A 346 -4.41 -5.59 13.20
N LEU A 347 -5.42 -5.22 12.42
CA LEU A 347 -5.59 -3.91 11.80
C LEU A 347 -6.90 -3.29 12.27
N THR A 348 -6.89 -2.02 12.70
CA THR A 348 -8.11 -1.28 13.01
C THR A 348 -8.78 -0.81 11.72
N LEU A 349 -10.02 -1.25 11.49
CA LEU A 349 -10.84 -0.91 10.31
C LEU A 349 -12.16 -0.26 10.75
N PRO A 350 -12.87 0.46 9.85
CA PRO A 350 -14.17 1.04 10.17
C PRO A 350 -15.16 -0.01 10.66
N HIS A 351 -16.02 0.37 11.59
CA HIS A 351 -17.22 -0.39 11.88
C HIS A 351 -18.10 -0.50 10.63
N GLU A 352 -18.74 -1.66 10.46
CA GLU A 352 -19.78 -1.87 9.44
C GLU A 352 -21.03 -1.03 9.71
#